data_AF-A0A075FW06-F1
#
_entry.id   AF-A0A075FW06-F1
#
_cell.length_a   1.000
_cell.length_b   1.000
_cell.length_c   1.000
_cell.angle_alpha   90.00
_cell.angle_beta   90.00
_cell.angle_gamma   90.00
#
_symmetry.space_group_name_H-M   'P 1'
#
loop_
_entity.id
_entity.type
_entity.pdbx_description
1 polymer ?
#
loop_
_entity_poly.entity_id
_entity_poly.type
_entity_poly.pdbx_seq_one_letter_code
_entity_poly.pdbx_strand_id
1 'polypeptide(L)'
;MSLAPQEIEKSASKYASDAIKYDSQGARGMAIAHYQKAIDALFKLLHLYPDSKLNKIYRERTKSYQDRIKILQSTHGVDFEPAVDPKASPDMQQANLAKTREDTFDDMVMKEKPNVRWCDVVGIDDAKNALRESIVYPSKRSDLFPLGWPRGILLYGPPGCGKTILAAATANELDGYFINVDASSMMSKWLGEAEKMFQNYLKWHILMQRKRVNQ
;
A
#
# COMPACT_ATOMS: atom_id res chain seq x y z
N MET A 1 12.21 1.47 -37.35
CA MET A 1 11.08 2.04 -36.59
C MET A 1 11.31 1.80 -35.10
N SER A 2 12.02 2.70 -34.41
CA SER A 2 12.21 2.66 -32.95
C SER A 2 11.08 3.45 -32.27
N LEU A 3 9.87 2.89 -32.23
CA LEU A 3 8.67 3.55 -31.70
C LEU A 3 8.59 3.52 -30.15
N ALA A 4 9.32 2.62 -29.50
CA ALA A 4 9.24 2.38 -28.06
C ALA A 4 9.54 3.61 -27.15
N PRO A 5 10.62 4.41 -27.36
CA PRO A 5 10.90 5.54 -26.47
C PRO A 5 9.90 6.69 -26.64
N GLN A 6 9.47 6.96 -27.88
CA GLN A 6 8.51 8.03 -28.19
C GLN A 6 7.13 7.71 -27.64
N GLU A 7 6.71 6.45 -27.65
CA GLU A 7 5.45 6.02 -27.06
C GLU A 7 5.43 6.20 -25.54
N ILE A 8 6.52 5.81 -24.86
CA ILE A 8 6.63 6.00 -23.41
C ILE A 8 6.64 7.51 -23.09
N GLU A 9 7.38 8.32 -23.85
CA GLU A 9 7.41 9.78 -23.67
C GLU A 9 6.03 10.42 -23.90
N LYS A 10 5.30 9.98 -24.92
CA LYS A 10 3.92 10.41 -25.19
C LYS A 10 2.98 10.02 -24.05
N SER A 11 3.14 8.82 -23.49
CA SER A 11 2.35 8.37 -22.34
C SER A 11 2.66 9.19 -21.08
N ALA A 12 3.95 9.46 -20.80
CA ALA A 12 4.38 10.30 -19.69
C ALA A 12 3.82 11.73 -19.80
N SER A 13 3.87 12.29 -21.00
CA SER A 13 3.34 13.63 -21.30
C SER A 13 1.83 13.69 -21.14
N LYS A 14 1.12 12.62 -21.54
CA LYS A 14 -0.33 12.52 -21.34
C LYS A 14 -0.69 12.48 -19.86
N TYR A 15 -0.05 11.60 -19.09
CA TYR A 15 -0.29 11.50 -17.64
C TYR A 15 0.02 12.81 -16.92
N ALA A 16 1.11 13.49 -17.28
CA ALA A 16 1.44 14.79 -16.70
C ALA A 16 0.39 15.87 -17.03
N SER A 17 -0.11 15.90 -18.27
CA SER A 17 -1.17 16.84 -18.69
C SER A 17 -2.48 16.59 -17.93
N ASP A 18 -2.87 15.32 -17.81
CA ASP A 18 -4.06 14.93 -17.04
C ASP A 18 -3.88 15.26 -15.55
N ALA A 19 -2.69 15.06 -14.99
CA ALA A 19 -2.38 15.41 -13.60
C ALA A 19 -2.56 16.90 -13.33
N ILE A 20 -2.00 17.77 -14.18
CA ILE A 20 -2.12 19.24 -14.08
C ILE A 20 -3.59 19.66 -14.22
N LYS A 21 -4.35 19.02 -15.11
CA LYS A 21 -5.78 19.27 -15.27
C LYS A 21 -6.54 18.92 -13.99
N TYR A 22 -6.31 17.76 -13.40
CA TYR A 22 -6.97 17.39 -12.14
C TYR A 22 -6.53 18.27 -10.96
N ASP A 23 -5.27 18.67 -10.94
CA ASP A 23 -4.71 19.57 -9.93
C ASP A 23 -5.40 20.94 -9.97
N SER A 24 -5.49 21.56 -11.15
CA SER A 24 -6.20 22.83 -11.33
C SER A 24 -7.71 22.74 -11.02
N GLN A 25 -8.31 21.56 -11.19
CA GLN A 25 -9.71 21.30 -10.85
C GLN A 25 -9.93 20.98 -9.36
N GLY A 26 -8.85 20.93 -8.56
CA GLY A 26 -8.92 20.55 -7.14
C GLY A 26 -9.19 19.06 -6.90
N ALA A 27 -9.19 18.23 -7.94
CA ALA A 27 -9.33 16.77 -7.87
C ALA A 27 -8.00 16.10 -7.43
N ARG A 28 -7.56 16.42 -6.21
CA ARG A 28 -6.19 16.13 -5.72
C ARG A 28 -5.81 14.65 -5.75
N GLY A 29 -6.71 13.74 -5.37
CA GLY A 29 -6.43 12.30 -5.40
C GLY A 29 -6.14 11.79 -6.82
N MET A 30 -6.90 12.27 -7.81
CA MET A 30 -6.68 11.97 -9.23
C MET A 30 -5.41 12.62 -9.76
N ALA A 31 -5.10 13.84 -9.32
CA ALA A 31 -3.86 14.54 -9.66
C ALA A 31 -2.62 13.76 -9.17
N ILE A 32 -2.60 13.34 -7.89
CA ILE A 32 -1.51 12.55 -7.30
C ILE A 32 -1.31 11.23 -8.07
N ALA A 33 -2.39 10.50 -8.33
CA ALA A 33 -2.32 9.24 -9.07
C ALA A 33 -1.75 9.41 -10.50
N HIS A 34 -2.09 10.49 -11.19
CA HIS A 34 -1.58 10.77 -12.54
C HIS A 34 -0.14 11.28 -12.52
N TYR A 35 0.26 12.08 -11.52
CA TYR A 35 1.67 12.45 -11.33
C TYR A 35 2.55 11.23 -11.06
N GLN A 36 2.09 10.27 -10.25
CA GLN A 36 2.80 9.01 -10.01
C GLN A 36 2.99 8.20 -11.30
N LYS A 37 1.92 8.02 -12.09
CA LYS A 37 2.02 7.34 -13.40
C LYS A 37 2.98 8.04 -14.38
N ALA A 38 3.03 9.38 -14.36
CA ALA A 38 3.98 10.13 -15.16
C ALA A 38 5.42 9.90 -14.71
N ILE A 39 5.68 9.90 -13.40
CA ILE A 39 6.98 9.59 -12.80
C ILE A 39 7.44 8.18 -13.17
N ASP A 40 6.56 7.18 -13.07
CA ASP A 40 6.88 5.79 -13.42
C ASP A 40 7.29 5.65 -14.89
N ALA A 41 6.59 6.35 -15.80
CA ALA A 41 6.94 6.38 -17.22
C ALA A 41 8.31 7.05 -17.46
N LEU A 42 8.62 8.14 -16.74
CA LEU A 42 9.92 8.80 -16.81
C LEU A 42 11.06 7.93 -16.23
N PHE A 43 10.81 7.19 -15.15
CA PHE A 43 11.78 6.23 -14.60
C PHE A 43 12.06 5.09 -15.58
N LYS A 44 11.03 4.57 -16.26
CA LYS A 44 11.21 3.59 -17.33
C LYS A 44 12.10 4.13 -18.45
N LEU A 45 11.92 5.39 -18.85
CA LEU A 45 12.79 6.04 -19.85
C LEU A 45 14.24 6.15 -19.37
N LEU A 46 14.44 6.57 -18.11
CA LEU A 46 15.78 6.69 -17.51
C LEU A 46 16.51 5.33 -17.41
N HIS A 47 15.78 4.26 -17.13
CA HIS A 47 16.34 2.91 -16.97
C HIS A 47 16.61 2.24 -18.31
N LEU A 48 15.68 2.34 -19.27
CA LEU A 48 15.81 1.68 -20.58
C LEU A 48 16.75 2.41 -21.52
N TYR A 49 16.94 3.72 -21.36
CA TYR A 49 17.75 4.57 -22.24
C TYR A 49 18.71 5.46 -21.43
N PRO A 50 19.72 4.89 -20.75
CA PRO A 50 20.60 5.61 -19.82
C PRO A 50 21.46 6.71 -20.48
N ASP A 51 21.80 6.55 -21.76
CA ASP A 51 22.65 7.49 -22.52
C ASP A 51 21.87 8.59 -23.26
N SER A 52 20.56 8.69 -23.03
CA SER A 52 19.74 9.70 -23.69
C SER A 52 20.06 11.11 -23.18
N LYS A 53 20.27 12.05 -24.11
CA LYS A 53 20.47 13.48 -23.80
C LYS A 53 19.29 14.10 -23.02
N LEU A 54 18.10 13.51 -23.14
CA LEU A 54 16.88 13.97 -22.48
C LEU A 54 16.77 13.54 -21.01
N ASN A 55 17.66 12.66 -20.53
CA ASN A 55 17.61 12.15 -19.16
C ASN A 55 17.75 13.24 -18.09
N LYS A 56 18.48 14.32 -18.39
CA LYS A 56 18.52 15.50 -17.51
C LYS A 56 17.13 16.10 -17.31
N ILE A 57 16.38 16.27 -18.41
CA ILE A 57 15.02 16.82 -18.41
C ILE A 57 14.07 15.86 -17.69
N TYR A 58 14.20 14.55 -17.91
CA TYR A 58 13.36 13.56 -17.22
C TYR A 58 13.57 13.60 -15.70
N ARG A 59 14.81 13.71 -15.23
CA ARG A 59 15.09 13.86 -13.79
C ARG A 59 14.49 15.15 -13.21
N GLU A 60 14.63 16.27 -13.93
CA GLU A 60 14.04 17.55 -13.51
C GLU A 60 12.50 17.47 -13.44
N ARG A 61 11.86 16.85 -14.44
CA ARG A 61 10.40 16.62 -14.45
C ARG A 61 9.95 15.71 -13.32
N THR A 62 10.66 14.60 -13.08
CA THR A 62 10.36 13.69 -11.98
C THR A 62 10.42 14.42 -10.64
N LYS A 63 11.46 15.24 -10.42
CA LYS A 63 11.59 16.04 -9.20
C LYS A 63 10.43 17.03 -9.05
N SER A 64 10.09 17.76 -10.12
CA SER A 64 8.97 18.71 -10.11
C SER A 64 7.63 18.04 -9.77
N TYR A 65 7.35 16.86 -10.34
CA TYR A 65 6.13 16.12 -10.03
C TYR A 65 6.11 15.59 -8.59
N GLN A 66 7.25 15.14 -8.08
CA GLN A 66 7.38 14.72 -6.68
C GLN A 66 7.14 15.89 -5.72
N ASP A 67 7.75 17.05 -5.98
CA ASP A 67 7.55 18.26 -5.17
C ASP A 67 6.07 18.70 -5.21
N ARG A 68 5.41 18.59 -6.36
CA ARG A 68 3.98 18.90 -6.46
C ARG A 68 3.10 17.92 -5.71
N ILE A 69 3.40 16.61 -5.76
CA ILE A 69 2.70 15.60 -4.97
C ILE A 69 2.80 15.92 -3.47
N LYS A 70 4.00 16.28 -2.98
CA LYS A 70 4.20 16.68 -1.57
C LYS A 70 3.31 17.86 -1.18
N ILE A 71 3.26 18.89 -2.02
CA ILE A 71 2.40 20.07 -1.79
C ILE A 71 0.91 19.68 -1.78
N LEU A 72 0.49 18.80 -2.69
CA LEU A 72 -0.89 18.32 -2.77
C LEU A 72 -1.29 17.45 -1.58
N GLN A 73 -0.33 16.72 -1.01
CA GLN A 73 -0.50 15.92 0.20
C GLN A 73 -0.54 16.80 1.45
N SER A 74 0.29 17.85 1.53
CA SER A 74 0.35 18.76 2.68
C SER A 74 -0.84 19.72 2.82
N THR A 75 -1.64 19.92 1.78
CA THR A 75 -2.84 20.79 1.82
C THR A 75 -4.09 20.05 2.33
N HIS A 76 -3.95 18.80 2.79
CA HIS A 76 -4.94 18.08 3.59
C HIS A 76 -4.40 18.02 5.02
N GLY A 77 -5.25 18.34 6.01
CA GLY A 77 -4.98 18.10 7.43
C GLY A 77 -4.96 16.60 7.73
N VAL A 78 -3.97 15.91 7.18
CA VAL A 78 -3.47 14.64 7.67
C VAL A 78 -1.98 14.90 7.89
N ASP A 79 -1.67 15.32 9.11
CA ASP A 79 -0.33 15.70 9.54
C ASP A 79 0.64 14.52 9.39
N PHE A 80 1.67 14.68 8.55
CA PHE A 80 3.08 14.51 8.91
C PHE A 80 3.99 14.71 7.67
N GLU A 81 4.61 15.89 7.55
CA GLU A 81 6.00 15.97 7.06
C GLU A 81 6.84 16.59 8.20
N PRO A 82 8.06 16.09 8.44
CA PRO A 82 8.86 16.45 9.59
C PRO A 82 9.41 17.86 9.42
N ALA A 83 9.14 18.73 10.38
CA ALA A 83 10.03 19.85 10.65
C ALA A 83 11.36 19.29 11.17
N VAL A 84 12.29 18.96 10.28
CA VAL A 84 13.68 18.74 10.69
C VAL A 84 14.30 20.11 10.83
N ASP A 85 14.21 20.68 12.02
CA ASP A 85 15.03 21.83 12.40
C ASP A 85 16.51 21.48 12.17
N PRO A 86 17.25 22.21 11.32
CA PRO A 86 18.66 21.93 11.02
C PRO A 86 19.61 22.05 12.23
N LYS A 87 19.09 22.36 13.42
CA LYS A 87 19.84 22.53 14.68
C LYS A 87 19.61 21.41 15.71
N ALA A 88 18.78 20.41 15.44
CA ALA A 88 18.50 19.35 16.40
C ALA A 88 19.67 18.36 16.53
N SER A 89 19.96 17.92 17.75
CA SER A 89 21.05 16.99 18.07
C SER A 89 20.88 15.62 17.39
N PRO A 90 21.97 14.84 17.21
CA PRO A 90 21.94 13.54 16.53
C PRO A 90 20.92 12.55 17.11
N ASP A 91 20.69 12.61 18.43
CA ASP A 91 19.74 11.74 19.14
C ASP A 91 18.28 12.06 18.81
N MET A 92 17.95 13.33 18.58
CA MET A 92 16.60 13.77 18.19
C MET A 92 16.30 13.43 16.72
N GLN A 93 17.30 13.42 15.85
CA GLN A 93 17.15 12.97 14.46
C GLN A 93 16.88 11.46 14.38
N GLN A 94 17.57 10.64 15.18
CA GLN A 94 17.31 9.19 15.25
C GLN A 94 15.92 8.87 15.82
N ALA A 95 15.48 9.59 16.86
CA ALA A 95 14.14 9.42 17.41
C ALA A 95 13.04 9.80 16.40
N ASN A 96 13.22 10.89 15.65
CA ASN A 96 12.26 11.31 14.62
C ASN A 96 12.21 10.31 13.45
N LEU A 97 13.35 9.78 12.99
CA LEU A 97 13.42 8.74 11.95
C LEU A 97 12.74 7.43 12.38
N ALA A 98 12.86 7.04 13.66
CA ALA A 98 12.17 5.88 14.20
C ALA A 98 10.65 6.10 14.29
N LYS A 99 10.22 7.30 14.71
CA LYS A 99 8.81 7.69 14.81
C LYS A 99 8.14 7.75 13.45
N THR A 100 8.80 8.38 12.46
CA THR A 100 8.33 8.41 11.06
C THR A 100 8.20 7.01 10.47
N ARG A 101 9.07 6.06 10.81
CA ARG A 101 8.96 4.66 10.34
C ARG A 101 7.77 3.91 10.96
N GLU A 102 7.38 4.23 12.18
CA GLU A 102 6.16 3.70 12.80
C GLU A 102 4.91 4.32 12.17
N ASP A 103 4.92 5.62 11.90
CA ASP A 103 3.79 6.34 11.30
C ASP A 103 3.51 5.89 9.85
N THR A 104 4.55 5.70 9.01
CA THR A 104 4.37 5.21 7.63
C THR A 104 3.91 3.76 7.56
N PHE A 105 4.21 2.96 8.60
CA PHE A 105 3.74 1.58 8.71
C PHE A 105 2.25 1.54 9.07
N ASP A 106 1.79 2.45 9.93
CA ASP A 106 0.38 2.57 10.29
C ASP A 106 -0.50 3.01 9.10
N ASP A 107 0.05 3.85 8.22
CA ASP A 107 -0.67 4.41 7.07
C ASP A 107 -0.81 3.41 5.89
N MET A 108 0.09 2.42 5.77
CA MET A 108 -0.01 1.33 4.78
C MET A 108 -0.93 0.19 5.23
N VAL A 109 -1.21 0.11 6.53
CA VAL A 109 -2.15 -0.85 7.09
C VAL A 109 -3.48 -0.14 7.19
N MET A 110 -4.36 -0.29 6.18
CA MET A 110 -5.76 0.10 6.34
C MET A 110 -6.32 -0.67 7.54
N LYS A 111 -6.42 -0.01 8.70
CA LYS A 111 -6.95 -0.58 9.95
C LYS A 111 -8.47 -0.39 10.04
N GLU A 112 -9.15 -0.37 8.91
CA GLU A 112 -10.61 -0.27 8.92
C GLU A 112 -11.20 -1.65 9.20
N LYS A 113 -12.08 -1.73 10.21
CA LYS A 113 -12.93 -2.90 10.39
C LYS A 113 -13.83 -2.98 9.15
N PRO A 114 -13.74 -4.06 8.34
CA PRO A 114 -14.55 -4.16 7.14
C PRO A 114 -16.03 -4.20 7.54
N ASN A 115 -16.86 -3.32 6.98
CA ASN A 115 -18.31 -3.31 7.23
C ASN A 115 -19.09 -4.30 6.34
N VAL A 116 -18.43 -5.39 5.93
CA VAL A 116 -19.03 -6.40 5.04
C VAL A 116 -19.33 -7.64 5.87
N ARG A 117 -20.55 -8.17 5.80
CA ARG A 117 -20.98 -9.38 6.52
C ARG A 117 -21.08 -10.57 5.57
N TRP A 118 -21.10 -11.78 6.13
CA TRP A 118 -21.29 -13.01 5.35
C TRP A 118 -22.60 -13.07 4.57
N CYS A 119 -23.65 -12.38 5.04
CA CYS A 119 -24.92 -12.24 4.35
C CYS A 119 -24.83 -11.39 3.08
N ASP A 120 -23.84 -10.49 3.00
CA ASP A 120 -23.63 -9.61 1.85
C ASP A 120 -22.90 -10.33 0.70
N VAL A 121 -22.28 -11.49 0.99
CA VAL A 121 -21.66 -12.35 0.00
C VAL A 121 -22.69 -13.37 -0.48
N VAL A 122 -23.15 -13.26 -1.72
CA VAL A 122 -24.13 -14.19 -2.29
C VAL A 122 -23.44 -15.44 -2.85
N GLY A 123 -23.95 -16.62 -2.50
CA GLY A 123 -23.44 -17.92 -2.95
C GLY A 123 -22.09 -18.34 -2.36
N ILE A 124 -21.41 -19.30 -3.02
CA ILE A 124 -20.07 -19.80 -2.67
C ILE A 124 -20.01 -20.45 -1.27
N ASP A 125 -21.08 -21.13 -0.87
CA ASP A 125 -21.23 -21.67 0.49
C ASP A 125 -20.13 -22.65 0.88
N ASP A 126 -19.59 -23.43 -0.07
CA ASP A 126 -18.46 -24.32 0.15
C ASP A 126 -17.21 -23.55 0.61
N ALA A 127 -16.88 -22.41 -0.02
CA ALA A 127 -15.75 -21.60 0.39
C ALA A 127 -16.00 -20.90 1.74
N LYS A 128 -17.25 -20.51 2.01
CA LYS A 128 -17.62 -19.95 3.32
C LYS A 128 -17.41 -20.98 4.43
N ASN A 129 -17.83 -22.22 4.20
CA ASN A 129 -17.66 -23.31 5.15
C ASN A 129 -16.18 -23.66 5.35
N ALA A 130 -15.41 -23.75 4.28
CA ALA A 130 -13.96 -23.96 4.37
C ALA A 130 -13.25 -22.87 5.18
N LEU A 131 -13.62 -21.59 4.99
CA LEU A 131 -13.10 -20.46 5.77
C LEU A 131 -13.51 -20.53 7.24
N ARG A 132 -14.74 -20.97 7.53
CA ARG A 132 -15.19 -21.16 8.92
C ARG A 132 -14.39 -22.23 9.63
N GLU A 133 -14.24 -23.39 9.00
CA GLU A 133 -13.53 -24.54 9.58
C GLU A 133 -12.04 -24.28 9.72
N SER A 134 -11.44 -23.57 8.77
CA SER A 134 -9.99 -23.37 8.72
C SER A 134 -9.51 -22.17 9.55
N ILE A 135 -10.33 -21.11 9.69
CA ILE A 135 -9.93 -19.87 10.37
C ILE A 135 -10.86 -19.53 11.53
N VAL A 136 -12.19 -19.53 11.30
CA VAL A 136 -13.13 -18.97 12.29
C VAL A 136 -13.23 -19.85 13.53
N TYR A 137 -13.45 -21.16 13.37
CA TYR A 137 -13.56 -22.09 14.50
C TYR A 137 -12.26 -22.19 15.29
N PRO A 138 -11.08 -22.35 14.66
CA PRO A 138 -9.83 -22.39 15.41
C PRO A 138 -9.50 -21.07 16.12
N SER A 139 -9.92 -19.93 15.55
CA SER A 139 -9.74 -18.62 16.21
C SER A 139 -10.67 -18.43 17.41
N LYS A 140 -11.91 -18.93 17.34
CA LYS A 140 -12.90 -18.83 18.44
C LYS A 140 -12.68 -19.90 19.53
N ARG A 141 -12.19 -21.09 19.16
CA ARG A 141 -11.97 -22.25 20.04
C ARG A 141 -10.62 -22.91 19.74
N SER A 142 -9.54 -22.23 20.12
CA SER A 142 -8.18 -22.72 19.94
C SER A 142 -7.85 -23.93 20.81
N ASP A 143 -8.59 -24.14 21.89
CA ASP A 143 -8.54 -25.29 22.80
C ASP A 143 -8.79 -26.64 22.08
N LEU A 144 -9.63 -26.62 21.04
CA LEU A 144 -9.94 -27.81 20.25
C LEU A 144 -8.88 -28.14 19.18
N PHE A 145 -7.88 -27.28 18.98
CA PHE A 145 -6.84 -27.43 17.95
C PHE A 145 -5.42 -27.40 18.55
N PRO A 146 -5.06 -28.35 19.44
CA PRO A 146 -3.78 -28.36 20.15
C PRO A 146 -2.57 -28.59 19.23
N LEU A 147 -2.77 -29.23 18.07
CA LEU A 147 -1.73 -29.48 17.07
C LEU A 147 -1.52 -28.28 16.12
N GLY A 148 -2.27 -27.18 16.32
CA GLY A 148 -2.28 -26.01 15.46
C GLY A 148 -3.32 -26.09 14.34
N TRP A 149 -3.54 -24.97 13.67
CA TRP A 149 -4.49 -24.81 12.57
C TRP A 149 -3.87 -24.01 11.42
N PRO A 150 -4.38 -24.15 10.18
CA PRO A 150 -3.85 -23.41 9.03
C PRO A 150 -3.92 -21.90 9.25
N ARG A 151 -2.78 -21.23 9.05
CA ARG A 151 -2.62 -19.77 9.26
C ARG A 151 -2.77 -18.95 7.98
N GLY A 152 -2.92 -19.59 6.83
CA GLY A 152 -3.03 -18.92 5.53
C GLY A 152 -3.97 -19.69 4.60
N ILE A 153 -4.73 -18.93 3.81
CA ILE A 153 -5.66 -19.46 2.79
C ILE A 153 -5.40 -18.74 1.49
N LEU A 154 -5.39 -19.50 0.39
CA LEU A 154 -5.28 -18.96 -0.96
C LEU A 154 -6.66 -19.02 -1.63
N LEU A 155 -7.25 -17.86 -1.92
CA LEU A 155 -8.47 -17.74 -2.71
C LEU A 155 -8.09 -17.50 -4.18
N TYR A 156 -8.43 -18.42 -5.07
CA TYR A 156 -8.17 -18.30 -6.51
C TYR A 156 -9.45 -18.44 -7.33
N GLY A 157 -9.45 -17.91 -8.55
CA GLY A 157 -10.58 -17.96 -9.49
C GLY A 157 -10.70 -16.72 -10.36
N PRO A 158 -11.63 -16.69 -11.34
CA PRO A 158 -11.79 -15.58 -12.27
C PRO A 158 -12.10 -14.24 -11.56
N PRO A 159 -11.73 -13.08 -12.15
CA PRO A 159 -12.01 -11.78 -11.55
C PRO A 159 -13.52 -11.58 -11.39
N GLY A 160 -13.94 -10.89 -10.33
CA GLY A 160 -15.36 -10.62 -10.06
C GLY A 160 -16.09 -11.67 -9.20
N CYS A 161 -15.50 -12.83 -8.89
CA CYS A 161 -16.14 -13.85 -8.04
C CYS A 161 -16.08 -13.57 -6.53
N GLY A 162 -15.99 -12.31 -6.10
CA GLY A 162 -16.12 -11.95 -4.69
C GLY A 162 -14.98 -12.36 -3.74
N LYS A 163 -13.83 -12.85 -4.22
CA LYS A 163 -12.70 -13.29 -3.36
C LYS A 163 -12.27 -12.26 -2.31
N THR A 164 -12.08 -11.01 -2.71
CA THR A 164 -11.67 -9.91 -1.81
C THR A 164 -12.78 -9.57 -0.81
N ILE A 165 -14.04 -9.58 -1.25
CA ILE A 165 -15.22 -9.31 -0.41
C ILE A 165 -15.39 -10.42 0.62
N LEU A 166 -15.18 -11.68 0.23
CA LEU A 166 -15.21 -12.86 1.10
C LEU A 166 -14.11 -12.79 2.18
N ALA A 167 -12.91 -12.35 1.81
CA ALA A 167 -11.82 -12.13 2.77
C ALA A 167 -12.18 -11.00 3.77
N ALA A 168 -12.76 -9.89 3.29
CA ALA A 168 -13.22 -8.80 4.14
C ALA A 168 -14.35 -9.25 5.10
N ALA A 169 -15.33 -10.02 4.62
CA ALA A 169 -16.40 -10.58 5.43
C ALA A 169 -15.88 -11.54 6.52
N THR A 170 -14.87 -12.33 6.19
CA THR A 170 -14.22 -13.23 7.16
C THR A 170 -13.50 -12.46 8.25
N ALA A 171 -12.81 -11.36 7.90
CA ALA A 171 -12.16 -10.49 8.87
C ALA A 171 -13.17 -9.81 9.80
N ASN A 172 -14.33 -9.37 9.28
CA ASN A 172 -15.41 -8.80 10.10
C ASN A 172 -15.95 -9.81 11.13
N GLU A 173 -16.17 -11.07 10.72
CA GLU A 173 -16.67 -12.14 11.60
C GLU A 173 -15.74 -12.47 12.78
N LEU A 174 -14.46 -12.17 12.63
CA LEU A 174 -13.44 -12.36 13.66
C LEU A 174 -13.18 -11.10 14.48
N ASP A 175 -13.95 -10.03 14.23
CA ASP A 175 -13.70 -8.68 14.73
C ASP A 175 -12.23 -8.25 14.53
N GLY A 176 -11.66 -8.66 13.39
CA GLY A 176 -10.26 -8.50 13.04
C GLY A 176 -10.01 -7.35 12.09
N TYR A 177 -8.77 -6.85 12.08
CA TYR A 177 -8.31 -5.88 11.09
C TYR A 177 -8.21 -6.53 9.71
N PHE A 178 -8.69 -5.84 8.67
CA PHE A 178 -8.54 -6.29 7.29
C PHE A 178 -7.44 -5.51 6.59
N ILE A 179 -6.33 -6.19 6.33
CA ILE A 179 -5.13 -5.57 5.76
C ILE A 179 -5.03 -5.96 4.30
N ASN A 180 -5.31 -5.01 3.42
CA ASN A 180 -5.16 -5.21 1.98
C ASN A 180 -3.78 -4.71 1.54
N VAL A 181 -2.95 -5.64 1.07
CA VAL A 181 -1.59 -5.33 0.61
C VAL A 181 -1.47 -5.69 -0.86
N ASP A 182 -1.34 -4.67 -1.71
CA ASP A 182 -1.05 -4.88 -3.13
C ASP A 182 0.47 -5.08 -3.33
N ALA A 183 0.86 -6.24 -3.84
CA ALA A 183 2.26 -6.56 -4.11
C ALA A 183 2.93 -5.54 -5.05
N SER A 184 2.17 -4.95 -5.98
CA SER A 184 2.68 -3.91 -6.87
C SER A 184 2.99 -2.60 -6.12
N SER A 185 2.24 -2.28 -5.07
CA SER A 185 2.47 -1.12 -4.21
C SER A 185 3.67 -1.30 -3.26
N MET A 186 3.93 -2.55 -2.84
CA MET A 186 5.10 -2.90 -2.03
C MET A 186 6.40 -2.87 -2.85
N MET A 187 6.38 -3.46 -4.05
CA MET A 187 7.57 -3.57 -4.91
C MET A 187 7.97 -2.25 -5.56
N SER A 188 7.00 -1.39 -5.92
CA SER A 188 7.27 -0.11 -6.60
C SER A 188 7.81 0.98 -5.68
N LYS A 189 7.42 1.00 -4.39
CA LYS A 189 7.90 2.02 -3.44
C LYS A 189 9.26 1.71 -2.83
N TRP A 190 9.69 0.44 -2.78
CA TRP A 190 10.87 0.04 -2.00
C TRP A 190 11.64 -1.12 -2.64
N LEU A 191 12.30 -0.85 -3.76
CA LEU A 191 13.29 -1.78 -4.34
C LEU A 191 14.54 -1.82 -3.42
N GLY A 192 14.50 -2.64 -2.37
CA GLY A 192 15.60 -2.87 -1.42
C GLY A 192 15.20 -2.93 0.07
N GLU A 193 14.05 -2.38 0.47
CA GLU A 193 13.60 -2.36 1.89
C GLU A 193 12.35 -3.23 2.17
N ALA A 194 11.77 -3.86 1.15
CA ALA A 194 10.56 -4.67 1.27
C ALA A 194 10.69 -5.82 2.31
N GLU A 195 11.85 -6.49 2.38
CA GLU A 195 12.09 -7.56 3.37
C GLU A 195 12.08 -7.05 4.81
N LYS A 196 12.70 -5.89 5.08
CA LYS A 196 12.70 -5.30 6.43
C LYS A 196 11.30 -4.88 6.85
N MET A 197 10.50 -4.35 5.92
CA MET A 197 9.12 -3.99 6.19
C MET A 197 8.25 -5.23 6.46
N PHE A 198 8.42 -6.30 5.69
CA PHE A 198 7.74 -7.56 5.94
C PHE A 198 8.13 -8.18 7.30
N GLN A 199 9.41 -8.09 7.67
CA GLN A 199 9.86 -8.49 9.01
C GLN A 199 9.25 -7.63 10.11
N ASN A 200 9.15 -6.31 9.92
CA ASN A 200 8.51 -5.42 10.87
C ASN A 200 7.01 -5.72 11.00
N TYR A 201 6.34 -6.04 9.89
CA TYR A 201 4.93 -6.46 9.89
C TYR A 201 4.70 -7.72 10.70
N LEU A 202 5.50 -8.77 10.45
CA LEU A 202 5.46 -10.01 11.22
C LEU A 202 5.71 -9.77 12.71
N LYS A 203 6.73 -8.95 13.04
CA LYS A 203 7.03 -8.57 14.43
C LYS A 203 5.85 -7.85 15.09
N TRP A 204 5.24 -6.87 14.42
CA TRP A 204 4.10 -6.13 14.94
C TRP A 204 2.89 -7.05 15.17
N HIS A 205 2.58 -7.94 14.22
CA HIS A 205 1.50 -8.90 14.36
C HIS A 205 1.71 -9.82 15.57
N ILE A 206 2.92 -10.36 15.73
CA ILE A 206 3.27 -11.22 16.88
C ILE A 206 3.12 -10.44 18.21
N LEU A 207 3.56 -9.19 18.25
CA LEU A 207 3.47 -8.34 19.46
C LEU A 207 2.02 -8.03 19.84
N MET A 208 1.17 -7.74 18.85
CA MET A 208 -0.27 -7.50 19.02
C MET A 208 -1.02 -8.74 19.51
N GLN A 209 -0.68 -9.93 18.99
CA GLN A 209 -1.27 -11.20 19.46
C GLN A 209 -0.87 -11.49 20.91
N ARG A 210 0.38 -11.18 21.29
CA ARG A 210 0.89 -11.41 22.66
C ARG A 210 0.24 -10.49 23.70
N LYS A 211 -0.04 -9.23 23.34
CA LYS A 211 -0.76 -8.30 24.23
C LYS A 211 -2.21 -8.71 24.48
N ARG A 212 -2.87 -9.39 23.53
CA ARG A 212 -4.25 -9.89 23.68
C ARG A 212 -4.39 -11.13 24.57
N VAL A 213 -3.33 -11.90 24.78
CA VAL A 213 -3.36 -13.12 25.62
C VAL A 213 -3.14 -12.80 27.12
N ASN A 214 -2.67 -11.59 27.44
CA ASN A 214 -2.38 -11.13 28.80
C ASN A 214 -3.43 -10.14 29.36
N GLN A 215 -4.60 -10.03 28.72
CA GLN A 215 -5.80 -9.37 29.24
C GLN A 215 -6.91 -10.41 29.38
#